data_AF-A0A7X7YXP1-F1
#
_entry.id   AF-A0A7X7YXP1-F1
#
_cell.length_a   1.000
_cell.length_b   1.000
_cell.length_c   1.000
_cell.angle_alpha   90.00
_cell.angle_beta   90.00
_cell.angle_gamma   90.00
#
_symmetry.space_group_name_H-M   'P 1'
#
loop_
_entity.id
_entity.type
_entity.pdbx_description
1 polymer ?
#
loop_
_entity_poly.entity_id
_entity_poly.type
_entity_poly.pdbx_seq_one_letter_code
_entity_poly.pdbx_strand_id
1 'polypeptide(L)'
;MRKISMSSGILRSAAAVASGWVVAVGGYILTVVVFSLFNPDTFTPGVPLPTGWLLVTLAGSATWSIAAGFAAGVIACRGEIAHAVGLGLFLLTISVCFVSWNKNLAQVPTWYVVAGEALTTLAILTGGWLRRRQRVSVARTPEDGPLSIAAKIDRRRFRIAAVVMFLAFLACLWALVLGAGRGLLW
;
A
#
# COMPACT_ATOMS: atom_id res chain seq x y z
N MET A 1 0.40 -32.71 -21.27
CA MET A 1 -0.40 -31.49 -21.06
C MET A 1 -0.48 -31.19 -19.56
N ARG A 2 0.09 -30.07 -19.08
CA ARG A 2 -0.11 -29.64 -17.68
C ARG A 2 -1.50 -29.04 -17.54
N LYS A 3 -2.37 -29.63 -16.72
CA LYS A 3 -3.58 -28.95 -16.22
C LYS A 3 -3.13 -27.76 -15.38
N ILE A 4 -3.03 -26.59 -16.00
CA ILE A 4 -2.93 -25.34 -15.26
C ILE A 4 -4.30 -25.16 -14.61
N SER A 5 -4.40 -25.40 -13.30
CA SER A 5 -5.66 -25.15 -12.59
C SER A 5 -5.91 -23.64 -12.63
N MET A 6 -6.95 -23.22 -13.37
CA MET A 6 -7.35 -21.82 -13.47
C MET A 6 -7.54 -21.16 -12.09
N SER A 7 -7.94 -21.93 -11.08
CA SER A 7 -8.10 -21.48 -9.70
C SER A 7 -6.82 -20.89 -9.09
N SER A 8 -5.65 -21.43 -9.42
CA SER A 8 -4.37 -20.95 -8.87
C SER A 8 -3.97 -19.57 -9.40
N GLY A 9 -4.34 -19.25 -10.64
CA GLY A 9 -4.02 -17.98 -11.29
C GLY A 9 -4.85 -16.82 -10.73
N ILE A 10 -6.17 -17.04 -10.60
CA ILE A 10 -7.11 -16.05 -10.06
C ILE A 10 -6.77 -15.73 -8.60
N LEU A 11 -6.54 -16.77 -7.78
CA LEU A 11 -6.20 -16.58 -6.36
C LEU A 11 -4.92 -15.75 -6.19
N ARG A 12 -3.90 -15.99 -7.02
CA ARG A 12 -2.66 -15.19 -6.97
C ARG A 12 -2.90 -13.72 -7.37
N SER A 13 -3.72 -13.47 -8.38
CA SER A 13 -4.07 -12.11 -8.80
C SER A 13 -4.79 -11.37 -7.68
N ALA A 14 -5.80 -12.01 -7.07
CA ALA A 14 -6.53 -11.47 -5.94
C ALA A 14 -5.60 -11.21 -4.74
N ALA A 15 -4.72 -12.15 -4.41
CA ALA A 15 -3.74 -11.98 -3.33
C ALA A 15 -2.76 -10.82 -3.60
N ALA A 16 -2.34 -10.62 -4.84
CA ALA A 16 -1.46 -9.51 -5.21
C ALA A 16 -2.15 -8.16 -4.97
N VAL A 17 -3.39 -7.99 -5.45
CA VAL A 17 -4.16 -6.77 -5.23
C VAL A 17 -4.46 -6.57 -3.74
N ALA A 18 -4.91 -7.60 -3.03
CA ALA A 18 -5.20 -7.54 -1.61
C ALA A 18 -3.97 -7.14 -0.78
N SER A 19 -2.79 -7.71 -1.08
CA SER A 19 -1.55 -7.35 -0.37
C SER A 19 -1.15 -5.90 -0.58
N GLY A 20 -1.25 -5.38 -1.82
CA GLY A 20 -1.00 -3.98 -2.10
C GLY A 20 -2.00 -3.05 -1.41
N TRP A 21 -3.28 -3.42 -1.42
CA TRP A 21 -4.34 -2.68 -0.71
C TRP A 21 -4.06 -2.59 0.80
N VAL A 22 -3.69 -3.71 1.43
CA VAL A 22 -3.32 -3.74 2.85
C VAL A 22 -2.14 -2.81 3.13
N VAL A 23 -1.10 -2.80 2.29
CA VAL A 23 0.05 -1.90 2.47
C VAL A 23 -0.34 -0.43 2.31
N ALA A 24 -1.14 -0.09 1.30
CA ALA A 24 -1.56 1.29 1.04
C ALA A 24 -2.45 1.84 2.16
N VAL A 25 -3.56 1.15 2.45
CA VAL A 25 -4.52 1.58 3.46
C VAL A 25 -3.91 1.49 4.85
N GLY A 26 -3.17 0.42 5.12
CA GLY A 26 -2.51 0.21 6.38
C GLY A 26 -1.46 1.26 6.70
N GLY A 27 -0.60 1.58 5.73
CA GLY A 27 0.38 2.64 5.86
C GLY A 27 -0.24 4.02 6.03
N TYR A 28 -1.33 4.31 5.30
CA TYR A 28 -2.09 5.54 5.47
C TYR A 28 -2.67 5.68 6.89
N ILE A 29 -3.37 4.64 7.39
CA ILE A 29 -3.93 4.62 8.76
C ILE A 29 -2.81 4.82 9.78
N LEU A 30 -1.69 4.10 9.63
CA LEU A 30 -0.54 4.25 10.51
C LEU A 30 -0.01 5.69 10.53
N THR A 31 0.07 6.33 9.35
CA THR A 31 0.53 7.72 9.23
C THR A 31 -0.40 8.67 9.97
N VAL A 32 -1.71 8.54 9.76
CA VAL A 32 -2.72 9.39 10.42
C VAL A 32 -2.69 9.18 11.94
N VAL A 33 -2.60 7.94 12.41
CA VAL A 33 -2.50 7.61 13.84
C VAL A 33 -1.24 8.19 14.45
N VAL A 34 -0.08 8.03 13.80
CA VAL A 34 1.18 8.59 14.30
C VAL A 34 1.07 10.10 14.40
N PHE A 35 0.53 10.78 13.39
CA PHE A 35 0.36 12.23 13.42
C PHE A 35 -0.64 12.69 14.48
N SER A 36 -1.74 11.96 14.70
CA SER A 36 -2.71 12.30 15.74
C SER A 36 -2.15 12.13 17.15
N LEU A 37 -1.24 11.18 17.36
CA LEU A 37 -0.53 11.02 18.64
C LEU A 37 0.40 12.20 18.96
N PHE A 38 1.04 12.78 17.94
CA PHE A 38 1.96 13.92 18.12
C PHE A 38 1.26 15.29 18.08
N ASN A 39 0.08 15.40 17.44
CA ASN A 39 -0.64 16.67 17.26
C ASN A 39 -2.16 16.47 17.46
N PRO A 40 -2.63 16.06 18.65
CA PRO A 40 -4.01 15.66 18.88
C PRO A 40 -5.02 16.78 18.54
N ASP A 41 -4.71 18.03 18.88
CA ASP A 41 -5.60 19.18 18.65
C ASP A 41 -5.92 19.37 17.15
N THR A 42 -4.94 19.06 16.29
CA THR A 42 -5.08 19.20 14.83
C THR A 42 -5.89 18.07 14.20
N PHE A 43 -5.87 16.88 14.78
CA PHE A 43 -6.54 15.68 14.26
C PHE A 43 -7.85 15.39 15.03
N THR A 44 -8.57 16.46 15.40
CA THR A 44 -9.85 16.37 16.10
C THR A 44 -11.00 16.23 15.09
N PRO A 45 -11.93 15.28 15.26
CA PRO A 45 -13.12 15.18 14.42
C PRO A 45 -13.93 16.49 14.46
N GLY A 46 -14.29 17.06 13.31
CA GLY A 46 -14.99 18.35 13.27
C GLY A 46 -14.15 19.50 12.74
N VAL A 47 -12.83 19.42 12.91
CA VAL A 47 -11.92 20.53 12.60
C VAL A 47 -11.30 20.30 11.22
N PRO A 48 -11.41 21.26 10.28
CA PRO A 48 -10.71 21.18 9.00
C PRO A 48 -9.20 21.11 9.20
N LEU A 49 -8.55 20.14 8.57
CA LEU A 49 -7.09 20.00 8.62
C LEU A 49 -6.42 21.20 7.92
N PRO A 50 -5.41 21.84 8.56
CA PRO A 50 -4.64 22.89 7.90
C PRO A 50 -3.97 22.36 6.62
N THR A 51 -3.86 23.21 5.60
CA THR A 51 -3.30 22.84 4.29
C THR A 51 -1.91 22.20 4.38
N GLY A 52 -1.06 22.64 5.31
CA GLY A 52 0.25 22.02 5.53
C GLY A 52 0.15 20.53 5.91
N TRP A 53 -0.75 20.19 6.84
CA TRP A 53 -0.98 18.81 7.27
C TRP A 53 -1.60 17.95 6.18
N LEU A 54 -2.47 18.52 5.36
CA LEU A 54 -2.97 17.86 4.15
C LEU A 54 -1.79 17.49 3.23
N LEU A 55 -0.90 18.43 2.89
CA LEU A 55 0.26 18.14 2.02
C LEU A 55 1.20 17.08 2.60
N VAL A 56 1.46 17.13 3.92
CA VAL A 56 2.28 16.10 4.61
C VAL A 56 1.62 14.72 4.52
N THR A 57 0.30 14.65 4.72
CA THR A 57 -0.45 13.39 4.63
C THR A 57 -0.47 12.84 3.20
N LEU A 58 -0.56 13.71 2.19
CA LEU A 58 -0.40 13.33 0.76
C LEU A 58 0.98 12.73 0.48
N ALA A 59 2.05 13.34 0.99
CA ALA A 59 3.41 12.82 0.81
C ALA A 59 3.60 11.44 1.49
N GLY A 60 3.07 11.28 2.70
CA GLY A 60 3.03 10.00 3.40
C GLY A 60 2.25 8.95 2.61
N SER A 61 1.04 9.30 2.14
CA SER A 61 0.21 8.44 1.30
C SER A 61 0.94 7.97 0.05
N ALA A 62 1.58 8.90 -0.69
CA ALA A 62 2.35 8.57 -1.89
C ALA A 62 3.47 7.56 -1.61
N THR A 63 4.16 7.69 -0.48
CA THR A 63 5.22 6.76 -0.07
C THR A 63 4.66 5.34 0.13
N TRP A 64 3.54 5.23 0.84
CA TRP A 64 2.86 3.95 1.05
C TRP A 64 2.24 3.39 -0.23
N SER A 65 1.75 4.23 -1.13
CA SER A 65 1.25 3.85 -2.46
C SER A 65 2.36 3.26 -3.34
N ILE A 66 3.58 3.81 -3.32
CA ILE A 66 4.74 3.21 -3.99
C ILE A 66 5.04 1.83 -3.41
N ALA A 67 5.09 1.72 -2.07
CA ALA A 67 5.33 0.45 -1.39
C ALA A 67 4.25 -0.59 -1.73
N ALA A 68 2.98 -0.17 -1.81
CA ALA A 68 1.84 -1.01 -2.18
C ALA A 68 1.94 -1.55 -3.61
N GLY A 69 2.24 -0.68 -4.58
CA GLY A 69 2.45 -1.11 -5.97
C GLY A 69 3.62 -2.07 -6.12
N PHE A 70 4.70 -1.83 -5.36
CA PHE A 70 5.83 -2.74 -5.31
C PHE A 70 5.45 -4.10 -4.72
N ALA A 71 4.76 -4.12 -3.57
CA ALA A 71 4.30 -5.33 -2.89
C ALA A 71 3.37 -6.16 -3.79
N ALA A 72 2.40 -5.53 -4.46
CA ALA A 72 1.53 -6.19 -5.43
C ALA A 72 2.35 -6.87 -6.54
N GLY A 73 3.37 -6.18 -7.08
CA GLY A 73 4.27 -6.75 -8.09
C GLY A 73 5.11 -7.92 -7.56
N VAL A 74 5.49 -7.91 -6.29
CA VAL A 74 6.22 -9.02 -5.64
C VAL A 74 5.37 -10.28 -5.61
N ILE A 75 4.11 -10.16 -5.16
CA ILE A 75 3.19 -11.30 -5.04
C ILE A 75 2.74 -11.80 -6.42
N ALA A 76 2.47 -10.89 -7.36
CA ALA A 76 2.04 -11.23 -8.72
C ALA A 76 3.05 -12.12 -9.47
N CYS A 77 4.36 -11.92 -9.24
CA CYS A 77 5.50 -12.59 -9.89
C CYS A 77 5.62 -12.39 -11.42
N ARG A 78 4.52 -12.14 -12.13
CA ARG A 78 4.43 -11.84 -13.57
C ARG A 78 3.33 -10.80 -13.80
N GLY A 79 3.50 -9.96 -14.82
CA GLY A 79 2.49 -8.95 -15.14
C GLY A 79 2.39 -7.89 -14.04
N GLU A 80 3.52 -7.48 -13.49
CA GLU A 80 3.64 -6.61 -12.31
C GLU A 80 2.89 -5.29 -12.53
N ILE A 81 3.01 -4.70 -13.73
CA ILE A 81 2.29 -3.47 -14.10
C ILE A 81 0.78 -3.70 -14.17
N ALA A 82 0.32 -4.82 -14.72
CA ALA A 82 -1.11 -5.10 -14.84
C ALA A 82 -1.78 -5.22 -13.46
N HIS A 83 -1.10 -5.83 -12.49
CA HIS A 83 -1.60 -5.91 -11.12
C HIS A 83 -1.52 -4.56 -10.39
N ALA A 84 -0.51 -3.73 -10.67
CA ALA A 84 -0.44 -2.37 -10.15
C ALA A 84 -1.59 -1.49 -10.71
N VAL A 85 -1.90 -1.61 -12.01
CA VAL A 85 -3.08 -0.96 -12.63
C VAL A 85 -4.36 -1.47 -11.97
N GLY A 86 -4.51 -2.79 -11.81
CA GLY A 86 -5.66 -3.39 -11.12
C GLY A 86 -5.83 -2.88 -9.69
N LEU A 87 -4.74 -2.76 -8.94
CA LEU A 87 -4.74 -2.18 -7.60
C LEU A 87 -5.14 -0.69 -7.60
N GLY A 88 -4.62 0.11 -8.53
CA GLY A 88 -5.00 1.51 -8.67
C GLY A 88 -6.48 1.69 -8.96
N LEU A 89 -7.03 0.92 -9.92
CA LEU A 89 -8.46 0.94 -10.26
C LEU A 89 -9.34 0.47 -9.08
N PHE A 90 -8.88 -0.54 -8.34
CA PHE A 90 -9.57 -1.04 -7.16
C PHE A 90 -9.64 0.02 -6.05
N LEU A 91 -8.52 0.68 -5.73
CA LEU A 91 -8.47 1.76 -4.75
C LEU A 91 -9.31 2.96 -5.16
N LEU A 92 -9.25 3.37 -6.44
CA LEU A 92 -10.09 4.44 -6.98
C LEU A 92 -11.58 4.12 -6.81
N THR A 93 -11.99 2.88 -7.09
CA THR A 93 -13.39 2.45 -6.93
C THR A 93 -13.82 2.51 -5.47
N ILE A 94 -13.00 2.01 -4.54
CA ILE A 94 -13.26 2.11 -3.09
C ILE A 94 -13.39 3.58 -2.68
N SER A 95 -12.50 4.44 -3.15
CA SER A 95 -12.50 5.87 -2.81
C SER A 95 -13.77 6.57 -3.31
N VAL A 96 -14.17 6.35 -4.56
CA VAL A 96 -15.42 6.90 -5.11
C VAL A 96 -16.63 6.42 -4.31
N CYS A 97 -16.69 5.12 -3.97
CA CYS A 97 -17.77 4.58 -3.13
C CYS A 97 -17.78 5.23 -1.74
N PHE A 98 -16.61 5.39 -1.13
CA PHE A 98 -16.49 6.00 0.21
C PHE A 98 -16.89 7.47 0.21
N VAL A 99 -16.47 8.23 -0.81
CA VAL A 99 -16.84 9.64 -1.00
C VAL A 99 -18.35 9.79 -1.22
N SER A 100 -18.94 8.89 -2.01
CA SER A 100 -20.38 8.92 -2.29
C SER A 100 -21.23 8.57 -1.06
N TRP A 101 -20.73 7.70 -0.17
CA TRP A 101 -21.45 7.26 1.02
C TRP A 101 -21.30 8.24 2.19
N ASN A 102 -20.13 8.85 2.35
CA ASN A 102 -19.83 9.72 3.48
C ASN A 102 -20.06 11.20 3.15
N LYS A 103 -21.31 11.64 3.27
CA LYS A 103 -21.68 13.06 3.14
C LYS A 103 -20.99 14.00 4.15
N ASN A 104 -20.44 13.43 5.24
CA ASN A 104 -19.69 14.17 6.26
C ASN A 104 -18.22 14.43 5.88
N LEU A 105 -17.78 14.07 4.67
CA LEU A 105 -16.45 14.42 4.15
C LEU A 105 -16.27 15.93 3.87
N ALA A 106 -17.24 16.77 4.24
CA ALA A 106 -17.17 18.23 4.11
C ALA A 106 -15.92 18.87 4.76
N GLN A 107 -15.20 18.16 5.63
CA GLN A 107 -13.95 18.60 6.25
C GLN A 107 -12.72 18.48 5.33
N VAL A 108 -12.80 17.69 4.25
CA VAL A 108 -11.70 17.48 3.32
C VAL A 108 -11.99 18.24 2.02
N PRO A 109 -11.14 19.21 1.63
CA PRO A 109 -11.34 19.94 0.39
C PRO A 109 -11.37 19.00 -0.83
N THR A 110 -12.27 19.25 -1.80
CA THR A 110 -12.39 18.41 -3.00
C THR A 110 -11.08 18.31 -3.80
N TRP A 111 -10.31 19.41 -3.86
CA TRP A 111 -9.02 19.41 -4.54
C TRP A 111 -8.04 18.40 -3.93
N TYR A 112 -8.10 18.19 -2.62
CA TYR A 112 -7.23 17.27 -1.90
C TYR A 112 -7.54 15.82 -2.28
N VAL A 113 -8.84 15.49 -2.37
CA VAL A 113 -9.29 14.15 -2.79
C VAL A 113 -8.83 13.88 -4.22
N VAL A 114 -9.07 14.81 -5.15
CA VAL A 114 -8.65 14.66 -6.56
C VAL A 114 -7.14 14.53 -6.69
N ALA A 115 -6.37 15.37 -6.00
CA ALA A 115 -4.90 15.29 -5.99
C ALA A 115 -4.41 13.96 -5.39
N GLY A 116 -5.06 13.49 -4.32
CA GLY A 116 -4.75 12.23 -3.65
C GLY A 116 -4.97 11.02 -4.55
N GLU A 117 -6.08 10.96 -5.29
CA GLU A 117 -6.36 9.87 -6.23
C GLU A 117 -5.36 9.82 -7.38
N ALA A 118 -5.07 10.98 -7.98
CA ALA A 118 -4.09 11.09 -9.05
C ALA A 118 -2.70 10.67 -8.59
N LEU A 119 -2.25 11.20 -7.44
CA LEU A 119 -0.95 10.90 -6.85
C LEU A 119 -0.83 9.42 -6.45
N THR A 120 -1.85 8.86 -5.80
CA THR A 120 -1.91 7.44 -5.40
C THR A 120 -1.78 6.53 -6.61
N THR A 121 -2.50 6.83 -7.69
CA THR A 121 -2.45 6.05 -8.93
C THR A 121 -1.05 6.08 -9.54
N LEU A 122 -0.45 7.26 -9.70
CA LEU A 122 0.91 7.41 -10.24
C LEU A 122 1.96 6.72 -9.35
N ALA A 123 1.83 6.85 -8.04
CA ALA A 123 2.70 6.24 -7.05
C ALA A 123 2.65 4.69 -7.10
N ILE A 124 1.45 4.10 -7.16
CA ILE A 124 1.28 2.64 -7.31
C ILE A 124 1.92 2.14 -8.60
N LEU A 125 1.68 2.82 -9.72
CA LEU A 125 2.28 2.46 -11.01
C LEU A 125 3.82 2.55 -10.95
N THR A 126 4.35 3.57 -10.28
CA THR A 126 5.79 3.72 -10.03
C THR A 126 6.34 2.56 -9.22
N GLY A 127 5.67 2.15 -8.14
CA GLY A 127 6.03 0.97 -7.34
C GLY A 127 6.06 -0.32 -8.15
N GLY A 128 5.01 -0.57 -8.95
CA GLY A 128 4.94 -1.73 -9.85
C GLY A 128 6.04 -1.71 -10.92
N TRP A 129 6.37 -0.54 -11.45
CA TRP A 129 7.45 -0.35 -12.43
C TRP A 129 8.84 -0.60 -11.83
N LEU A 130 9.12 -0.09 -10.64
CA LEU A 130 10.36 -0.36 -9.91
C LEU A 130 10.56 -1.86 -9.70
N ARG A 131 9.50 -2.57 -9.32
CA ARG A 131 9.54 -4.03 -9.15
C ARG A 131 9.84 -4.75 -10.46
N ARG A 132 9.21 -4.34 -11.57
CA ARG A 132 9.50 -4.89 -12.91
C ARG A 132 10.95 -4.66 -13.30
N ARG A 133 11.48 -3.45 -13.12
CA ARG A 133 12.88 -3.10 -13.40
C ARG A 133 13.85 -3.98 -12.60
N GLN A 134 13.62 -4.12 -11.29
CA GLN A 134 14.43 -4.97 -10.42
C GLN A 134 14.47 -6.42 -10.93
N ARG A 135 13.33 -6.98 -11.35
CA ARG A 135 13.26 -8.34 -11.89
C ARG A 135 14.05 -8.50 -13.19
N VAL A 136 13.97 -7.52 -14.10
CA VAL A 136 14.72 -7.53 -15.37
C VAL A 136 16.23 -7.43 -15.10
N SER A 137 16.66 -6.58 -14.17
CA SER A 137 18.09 -6.46 -13.81
C SER A 137 18.64 -7.76 -13.22
N VAL A 138 17.90 -8.41 -12.31
CA VAL A 138 18.30 -9.71 -11.74
C VAL A 138 18.40 -10.80 -12.81
N ALA A 139 17.52 -10.79 -13.82
CA ALA A 139 17.56 -11.78 -14.89
C ALA A 139 18.76 -11.62 -15.85
N ARG A 140 19.41 -10.46 -15.86
CA ARG A 140 20.59 -10.17 -16.71
C ARG A 140 21.93 -10.48 -16.03
N THR A 141 21.92 -10.89 -14.76
CA THR A 141 23.16 -11.16 -14.02
C THR A 141 23.67 -12.56 -14.40
N PRO A 142 24.90 -12.71 -14.95
CA PRO A 142 25.43 -14.01 -15.36
C PRO A 142 25.54 -14.99 -14.18
N GLU A 143 25.15 -16.25 -14.40
CA GLU A 143 24.97 -17.26 -13.32
C GLU A 143 26.27 -17.66 -12.62
N ASP A 144 27.42 -17.50 -13.29
CA ASP A 144 28.72 -18.01 -12.83
C ASP A 144 29.56 -16.98 -12.04
N GLY A 145 29.02 -15.78 -11.78
CA GLY A 145 29.71 -14.76 -11.00
C GLY A 145 29.42 -14.82 -9.49
N PRO A 146 30.34 -14.35 -8.62
CA PRO A 146 30.10 -14.20 -7.17
C PRO A 146 28.87 -13.32 -6.85
N LEU A 147 28.43 -12.50 -7.81
CA LEU A 147 27.20 -11.71 -7.77
C LEU A 147 25.91 -12.56 -7.73
N SER A 148 25.93 -13.81 -8.18
CA SER A 148 24.73 -14.69 -8.19
C SER A 148 24.35 -15.17 -6.79
N ILE A 149 25.33 -15.36 -5.90
CA ILE A 149 25.13 -15.72 -4.49
C ILE A 149 24.53 -14.52 -3.74
N ALA A 150 25.08 -13.32 -3.96
CA ALA A 150 24.55 -12.08 -3.39
C ALA A 150 23.09 -11.83 -3.82
N ALA A 151 22.78 -12.02 -5.11
CA ALA A 151 21.42 -11.88 -5.63
C ALA A 151 20.42 -12.90 -5.03
N LYS A 152 20.86 -14.15 -4.76
CA LYS A 152 20.04 -15.16 -4.07
C LYS A 152 19.79 -14.79 -2.61
N ILE A 153 20.80 -14.29 -1.91
CA ILE A 153 20.68 -13.84 -0.51
C ILE A 153 19.73 -12.65 -0.40
N ASP A 154 19.85 -11.65 -1.28
CA ASP A 154 18.96 -10.49 -1.31
C ASP A 154 17.51 -10.87 -1.58
N ARG A 155 17.28 -11.83 -2.50
CA ARG A 155 15.94 -12.33 -2.78
C ARG A 155 15.29 -13.00 -1.56
N ARG A 156 16.09 -13.65 -0.71
CA ARG A 156 15.62 -14.30 0.52
C ARG A 156 15.36 -13.28 1.62
N ARG A 157 16.27 -12.32 1.82
CA ARG A 157 16.12 -11.22 2.78
C ARG A 157 14.91 -10.35 2.48
N PHE A 158 14.67 -10.05 1.21
CA PHE A 158 13.51 -9.27 0.78
C PHE A 158 12.17 -9.96 1.10
N ARG A 159 12.07 -11.29 0.89
CA ARG A 159 10.87 -12.06 1.25
C ARG A 159 10.63 -12.06 2.76
N ILE A 160 11.68 -12.21 3.55
CA ILE A 160 11.59 -12.17 5.02
C ILE A 160 11.15 -10.78 5.47
N ALA A 161 11.76 -9.72 4.94
CA ALA A 161 11.39 -8.34 5.26
C ALA A 161 9.91 -8.05 4.93
N ALA A 162 9.42 -8.52 3.78
CA ALA A 162 8.00 -8.37 3.40
C ALA A 162 7.05 -9.08 4.38
N VAL A 163 7.39 -10.30 4.81
CA VAL A 163 6.59 -11.05 5.81
C VAL A 163 6.63 -10.36 7.17
N VAL A 164 7.81 -9.92 7.62
CA VAL A 164 7.97 -9.22 8.89
C VAL A 164 7.19 -7.90 8.90
N MET A 165 7.26 -7.11 7.83
CA MET A 165 6.49 -5.87 7.70
C MET A 165 4.98 -6.13 7.71
N PHE A 166 4.51 -7.19 7.05
CA PHE A 166 3.10 -7.58 7.06
C PHE A 166 2.62 -8.02 8.45
N LEU A 167 3.43 -8.81 9.17
CA LEU A 167 3.11 -9.23 10.55
C LEU A 167 3.13 -8.06 11.52
N ALA A 168 4.11 -7.16 11.41
CA ALA A 168 4.17 -5.93 12.19
C ALA A 168 2.95 -5.05 11.94
N PHE A 169 2.52 -4.94 10.68
CA PHE A 169 1.30 -4.23 10.31
C PHE A 169 0.05 -4.84 10.98
N LEU A 170 -0.13 -6.17 10.91
CA LEU A 170 -1.26 -6.84 11.57
C LEU A 170 -1.22 -6.67 13.10
N ALA A 171 -0.04 -6.72 13.70
CA ALA A 171 0.12 -6.49 15.14
C ALA A 171 -0.23 -5.05 15.54
N CYS A 172 0.19 -4.05 14.77
CA CYS A 172 -0.19 -2.66 14.98
C CYS A 172 -1.70 -2.46 14.82
N LEU A 173 -2.30 -3.03 13.78
CA LEU A 173 -3.75 -2.99 13.55
C LEU A 173 -4.52 -3.60 14.74
N TRP A 174 -4.06 -4.75 15.24
CA TRP A 174 -4.66 -5.43 16.39
C TRP A 174 -4.53 -4.61 17.68
N ALA A 175 -3.35 -4.04 17.94
CA ALA A 175 -3.12 -3.17 19.09
C ALA A 175 -4.03 -1.92 19.06
N LEU A 176 -4.30 -1.37 17.87
CA LEU A 176 -5.22 -0.25 17.69
C LEU A 176 -6.67 -0.63 17.98
N VAL A 177 -7.13 -1.81 17.53
CA VAL A 177 -8.48 -2.31 17.86
C VAL A 177 -8.64 -2.49 19.37
N LEU A 178 -7.63 -3.04 20.05
CA LEU A 178 -7.64 -3.22 21.50
C LEU A 178 -7.56 -1.88 22.26
N GLY A 179 -6.82 -0.90 21.74
CA GLY A 179 -6.71 0.45 22.30
C GLY A 179 -8.02 1.24 22.18
N ALA A 180 -8.65 1.22 21.00
CA ALA A 180 -9.91 1.90 20.74
C ALA A 180 -11.08 1.33 21.57
N GLY A 181 -11.09 0.02 21.83
CA GLY A 181 -12.11 -0.62 22.67
C GLY A 181 -12.05 -0.23 24.16
N ARG A 182 -10.93 0.31 24.64
CA ARG A 182 -10.77 0.74 26.05
C ARG A 182 -11.21 2.18 26.32
N GLY A 183 -11.36 3.00 25.28
CA GLY A 183 -11.82 4.40 25.39
C GLY A 183 -13.35 4.59 25.33
N LEU A 184 -14.12 3.52 25.11
CA LEU A 184 -15.58 3.54 24.93
C LEU A 184 -16.38 3.11 26.18
N LEU A 185 -15.71 2.97 27.33
CA LEU A 185 -16.31 2.57 28.61
C LEU A 185 -16.24 3.65 29.70
N TRP A 186 -16.03 4.91 29.33
CA TRP A 186 -16.13 6.07 30.23
C TRP A 186 -16.97 7.16 29.59
#